data_AF-A0A925W320-F1
#
_entry.id   AF-A0A925W320-F1
#
_cell.length_a   1.000
_cell.length_b   1.000
_cell.length_c   1.000
_cell.angle_alpha   90.00
_cell.angle_beta   90.00
_cell.angle_gamma   90.00
#
_symmetry.space_group_name_H-M   'P 1'
#
loop_
_entity.id
_entity.type
_entity.pdbx_description
1 polymer ?
#
loop_
_entity_poly.entity_id
_entity_poly.type
_entity_poly.pdbx_seq_one_letter_code
_entity_poly.pdbx_strand_id
1 'polypeptide(L)'
;MLDSVRARNRSAVVFLISLAVFVPALLIPRSGDDHSVRIMILTFSFAVMLFSAVWLLVRGDEARRLIRLRAGQGILARWTIDAARWEWFRRHSQEWDKQKGLHPNDADFTQIPGDAGIEVVVSRDGILIGADFHPLEIDVRITVRADWMEFNQVIPKPNGPAFRVVLRLPLQPGWEHLAAEVSQAYQRVTDARKSDRRPLIYIALFCFVGLPAVTGLVWLILKVTGWVE
;
A
#
# COMPACT_ATOMS: atom_id res chain seq x y z
N MET A 1 3.75 12.63 -0.47
CA MET A 1 3.69 11.16 -0.34
C MET A 1 5.09 10.59 -0.12
N LEU A 2 5.31 9.65 0.82
CA LEU A 2 6.64 9.04 1.02
C LEU A 2 6.91 8.03 -0.12
N ASP A 3 8.05 8.17 -0.80
CA ASP A 3 8.57 7.20 -1.77
C ASP A 3 8.50 5.78 -1.18
N SER A 4 7.66 4.91 -1.75
CA SER A 4 7.36 3.58 -1.22
C SER A 4 8.61 2.71 -1.10
N VAL A 5 9.59 2.90 -1.99
CA VAL A 5 10.89 2.22 -1.93
C VAL A 5 11.70 2.69 -0.74
N ARG A 6 11.72 4.01 -0.50
CA ARG A 6 12.41 4.60 0.66
C ARG A 6 11.77 4.17 1.97
N ALA A 7 10.43 4.15 2.03
CA ALA A 7 9.68 3.69 3.20
C ALA A 7 9.98 2.21 3.50
N ARG A 8 9.96 1.33 2.47
CA ARG A 8 10.37 -0.07 2.58
C ARG A 8 11.78 -0.20 3.15
N ASN A 9 12.75 0.52 2.60
CA ASN A 9 14.14 0.44 3.05
C ASN A 9 14.31 0.91 4.50
N ARG A 10 13.64 1.99 4.92
CA ARG A 10 13.64 2.45 6.31
C ARG A 10 13.07 1.39 7.26
N SER A 11 11.97 0.75 6.89
CA SER A 11 11.37 -0.29 7.72
C SER A 11 12.21 -1.55 7.79
N ALA A 12 12.92 -1.91 6.71
CA ALA A 12 13.90 -3.00 6.75
C ALA A 12 15.03 -2.69 7.73
N VAL A 13 15.56 -1.45 7.73
CA VAL A 13 16.60 -1.04 8.68
C VAL A 13 16.09 -1.10 10.12
N VAL A 14 14.90 -0.54 10.40
CA VAL A 14 14.30 -0.58 11.76
C VAL A 14 14.06 -2.02 12.21
N PHE A 15 13.58 -2.89 11.32
CA PHE A 15 13.40 -4.31 11.60
C PHE A 15 14.72 -4.98 11.98
N LEU A 16 15.78 -4.77 11.18
CA LEU A 16 17.10 -5.35 11.43
C LEU A 16 17.72 -4.84 12.74
N ILE A 17 17.59 -3.55 13.05
CA ILE A 17 18.06 -2.98 14.33
C ILE A 17 17.29 -3.60 15.50
N SER A 18 15.96 -3.70 15.40
CA SER A 18 15.12 -4.27 16.46
C SER A 18 15.46 -5.74 16.70
N LEU A 19 15.69 -6.49 15.62
CA LEU A 19 16.14 -7.88 15.69
C LEU A 19 17.53 -8.00 16.35
N ALA A 20 18.45 -7.12 15.99
CA ALA A 20 19.81 -7.08 16.55
C ALA A 20 19.84 -6.69 18.03
N VAL A 21 18.82 -6.00 18.55
CA VAL A 21 18.65 -5.72 19.99
C VAL A 21 17.91 -6.86 20.69
N PHE A 22 16.88 -7.42 20.05
CA PHE A 22 16.06 -8.49 20.62
C PHE A 22 16.87 -9.77 20.87
N VAL A 23 17.68 -10.19 19.88
CA VAL A 23 18.42 -11.47 19.94
C VAL A 23 19.43 -11.50 21.10
N PRO A 24 20.32 -10.50 21.30
CA PRO A 24 21.22 -10.49 22.44
C PRO A 24 20.51 -10.36 23.79
N ALA A 25 19.37 -9.65 23.86
CA ALA A 25 18.59 -9.51 25.09
C ALA A 25 18.03 -10.86 25.61
N LEU A 26 17.87 -11.86 24.72
CA LEU A 26 17.51 -13.21 25.13
C LEU A 26 18.61 -13.90 25.94
N LEU A 27 19.87 -13.50 25.74
CA LEU A 27 21.05 -14.09 26.38
C LEU A 27 21.40 -13.44 27.74
N ILE A 28 20.75 -12.33 28.10
CA ILE A 28 21.01 -11.65 29.38
C ILE A 28 20.58 -12.57 30.55
N PRO A 29 21.44 -12.77 31.56
CA PRO A 29 21.14 -13.61 32.73
C PRO A 29 19.87 -13.19 33.47
N ARG A 30 19.31 -14.12 34.25
CA ARG A 30 17.99 -13.99 34.87
C ARG A 30 18.00 -13.38 36.27
N SER A 31 19.14 -13.47 36.93
CA SER A 31 19.29 -13.17 38.35
C SER A 31 19.83 -11.77 38.56
N GLY A 32 19.21 -11.04 39.49
CA GLY A 32 19.65 -9.70 39.92
C GLY A 32 18.72 -8.58 39.46
N ASP A 33 19.14 -7.34 39.74
CA ASP A 33 18.38 -6.10 39.45
C ASP A 33 18.13 -5.88 37.94
N ASP A 34 18.84 -6.61 37.07
CA ASP A 34 18.75 -6.49 35.61
C ASP A 34 17.54 -7.22 34.98
N HIS A 35 16.77 -7.98 35.77
CA HIS A 35 15.63 -8.75 35.25
C HIS A 35 14.54 -7.85 34.63
N SER A 36 14.19 -6.77 35.32
CA SER A 36 13.19 -5.79 34.86
C SER A 36 13.65 -5.09 33.58
N VAL A 37 14.94 -4.75 33.50
CA VAL A 37 15.55 -4.11 32.32
C VAL A 37 15.50 -5.06 31.12
N ARG A 38 15.83 -6.33 31.32
CA ARG A 38 15.74 -7.36 30.27
C ARG A 38 14.33 -7.52 29.72
N ILE A 39 13.32 -7.61 30.60
CA ILE A 39 11.92 -7.73 30.17
C ILE A 39 11.50 -6.52 29.34
N MET A 40 11.80 -5.31 29.81
CA MET A 40 11.52 -4.09 29.05
C MET A 40 12.16 -4.13 27.67
N ILE A 41 13.45 -4.44 27.57
CA ILE A 41 14.17 -4.50 26.28
C ILE A 41 13.50 -5.52 25.36
N LEU A 42 13.18 -6.71 25.84
CA LEU A 42 12.53 -7.76 25.05
C LEU A 42 11.15 -7.33 24.56
N THR A 43 10.30 -6.76 25.43
CA THR A 43 8.96 -6.32 25.06
C THR A 43 9.00 -5.19 24.03
N PHE A 44 9.81 -4.15 24.26
CA PHE A 44 9.90 -3.01 23.33
C PHE A 44 10.51 -3.42 21.99
N SER A 45 11.62 -4.17 21.99
CA SER A 45 12.26 -4.60 20.74
C SER A 45 11.37 -5.57 19.95
N PHE A 46 10.63 -6.46 20.62
CA PHE A 46 9.65 -7.33 19.97
C PHE A 46 8.49 -6.54 19.33
N ALA A 47 7.92 -5.57 20.06
CA ALA A 47 6.85 -4.74 19.53
C ALA A 47 7.31 -3.96 18.29
N VAL A 48 8.45 -3.27 18.36
CA VAL A 48 9.02 -2.52 17.22
C VAL A 48 9.34 -3.47 16.05
N MET A 49 9.86 -4.66 16.33
CA MET A 49 10.12 -5.68 15.31
C MET A 49 8.83 -6.12 14.61
N LEU A 50 7.74 -6.38 15.33
CA LEU A 50 6.46 -6.75 14.72
C LEU A 50 5.87 -5.61 13.87
N PHE A 51 5.82 -4.39 14.39
CA PHE A 51 5.32 -3.23 13.65
C PHE A 51 6.14 -2.98 12.38
N SER A 52 7.47 -3.03 12.48
CA SER A 52 8.36 -2.84 11.33
C SER A 52 8.26 -3.98 10.31
N ALA A 53 8.04 -5.23 10.74
CA ALA A 53 7.81 -6.37 9.85
C ALA A 53 6.52 -6.19 9.03
N VAL A 54 5.40 -5.86 9.69
CA VAL A 54 4.12 -5.59 9.01
C VAL A 54 4.29 -4.44 8.02
N TRP A 55 4.91 -3.34 8.44
CA TRP A 55 5.15 -2.20 7.56
C TRP A 55 6.06 -2.55 6.37
N LEU A 56 7.10 -3.36 6.60
CA LEU A 56 7.99 -3.86 5.54
C LEU A 56 7.24 -4.72 4.52
N LEU A 57 6.31 -5.57 4.97
CA LEU A 57 5.49 -6.39 4.07
C LEU A 57 4.57 -5.52 3.21
N VAL A 58 3.85 -4.58 3.84
CA VAL A 58 2.94 -3.66 3.14
C VAL A 58 3.69 -2.80 2.12
N ARG A 59 4.74 -2.09 2.56
CA ARG A 59 5.55 -1.24 1.67
C ARG A 59 6.38 -2.05 0.67
N GLY A 60 6.72 -3.28 1.01
CA GLY A 60 7.41 -4.21 0.12
C GLY A 60 6.54 -4.59 -1.08
N ASP A 61 5.25 -4.86 -0.85
CA ASP A 61 4.30 -5.13 -1.92
C ASP A 61 4.07 -3.90 -2.80
N GLU A 62 3.81 -2.73 -2.21
CA GLU A 62 3.69 -1.46 -2.95
C GLU A 62 4.92 -1.15 -3.80
N ALA A 63 6.12 -1.30 -3.23
CA ALA A 63 7.36 -1.08 -3.97
C ALA A 63 7.52 -2.04 -5.15
N ARG A 64 7.13 -3.32 -5.01
CA ARG A 64 7.14 -4.27 -6.13
C ARG A 64 6.17 -3.87 -7.22
N ARG A 65 4.94 -3.46 -6.87
CA ARG A 65 3.94 -2.96 -7.82
C ARG A 65 4.47 -1.75 -8.59
N LEU A 66 5.06 -0.78 -7.89
CA LEU A 66 5.69 0.40 -8.49
C LEU A 66 6.84 0.03 -9.45
N ILE A 67 7.73 -0.89 -9.04
CA ILE A 67 8.85 -1.33 -9.89
C ILE A 67 8.32 -1.99 -11.17
N ARG A 68 7.33 -2.88 -11.08
CA ARG A 68 6.70 -3.52 -12.25
C ARG A 68 6.07 -2.48 -13.18
N LEU A 69 5.35 -1.52 -12.62
CA LEU A 69 4.70 -0.46 -13.37
C LEU A 69 5.71 0.41 -14.12
N ARG A 70 6.79 0.81 -13.46
CA ARG A 70 7.91 1.55 -14.08
C ARG A 70 8.62 0.74 -15.16
N ALA A 71 8.69 -0.59 -15.00
CA ALA A 71 9.22 -1.49 -16.01
C ALA A 71 8.26 -1.75 -17.19
N GLY A 72 7.09 -1.11 -17.22
CA GLY A 72 6.12 -1.27 -18.31
C GLY A 72 5.23 -2.51 -18.21
N GLN A 73 5.28 -3.24 -17.10
CA GLN A 73 4.55 -4.50 -16.96
C GLN A 73 3.09 -4.25 -16.59
N GLY A 74 2.17 -4.88 -17.34
CA GLY A 74 0.74 -4.86 -17.01
C GLY A 74 0.06 -3.50 -17.15
N ILE A 75 0.62 -2.61 -17.98
CA ILE A 75 0.02 -1.32 -18.31
C ILE A 75 -1.30 -1.56 -19.05
N LEU A 76 -2.35 -0.91 -18.56
CA LEU A 76 -3.68 -0.88 -19.19
C LEU A 76 -3.84 0.37 -20.05
N ALA A 77 -3.33 1.51 -19.57
CA ALA A 77 -3.36 2.78 -20.28
C ALA A 77 -2.18 3.66 -19.88
N ARG A 78 -1.75 4.50 -20.81
CA ARG A 78 -0.76 5.53 -20.59
C ARG A 78 -1.15 6.77 -21.38
N TRP A 79 -1.18 7.92 -20.73
CA TRP A 79 -1.40 9.20 -21.38
C TRP A 79 -0.64 10.30 -20.67
N THR A 80 -0.55 11.46 -21.31
CA THR A 80 0.07 12.64 -20.71
C THR A 80 -0.97 13.75 -20.58
N ILE A 81 -1.03 14.35 -19.41
CA ILE A 81 -1.87 15.52 -19.13
C ILE A 81 -1.00 16.75 -19.34
N ASP A 82 -1.36 17.60 -20.29
CA ASP A 82 -0.62 18.85 -20.51
C ASP A 82 -0.73 19.80 -19.30
N ALA A 83 0.20 20.75 -19.21
CA ALA A 83 0.29 21.66 -18.08
C ALA A 83 -0.98 22.54 -17.90
N ALA A 84 -1.60 22.97 -18.99
CA ALA A 84 -2.81 23.81 -18.93
C ALA A 84 -3.99 23.01 -18.38
N ARG A 85 -4.14 21.76 -18.80
CA ARG A 85 -5.18 20.84 -18.34
C ARG A 85 -4.95 20.45 -16.87
N TRP A 86 -3.71 20.21 -16.47
CA TRP A 86 -3.35 19.94 -15.08
C TRP A 86 -3.73 21.10 -14.16
N GLU A 87 -3.37 22.33 -14.54
CA GLU A 87 -3.69 23.53 -13.77
C GLU A 87 -5.19 23.82 -13.70
N TRP A 88 -5.89 23.64 -14.83
CA TRP A 88 -7.35 23.75 -14.87
C TRP A 88 -7.98 22.73 -13.91
N PHE A 89 -7.57 21.47 -13.97
CA PHE A 89 -8.15 20.41 -13.16
C PHE A 89 -7.86 20.60 -11.67
N ARG A 90 -6.65 21.04 -11.32
CA ARG A 90 -6.27 21.34 -9.94
C ARG A 90 -7.23 22.32 -9.27
N ARG A 91 -7.62 23.39 -9.98
CA ARG A 91 -8.58 24.39 -9.48
C ARG A 91 -9.99 23.80 -9.32
N HIS A 92 -10.47 23.05 -10.31
CA HIS A 92 -11.82 22.47 -10.29
C HIS A 92 -11.96 21.33 -9.26
N SER A 93 -10.93 20.50 -9.10
CA SER A 93 -10.94 19.41 -8.10
C SER A 93 -11.13 19.97 -6.69
N GLN A 94 -10.47 21.09 -6.35
CA GLN A 94 -10.64 21.73 -5.04
C GLN A 94 -12.06 22.27 -4.81
N GLU A 95 -12.77 22.65 -5.87
CA GLU A 95 -14.16 23.08 -5.78
C GLU A 95 -15.10 21.89 -5.61
N TRP A 96 -14.84 20.79 -6.32
CA TRP A 96 -15.61 19.55 -6.19
C TRP A 96 -15.45 18.90 -4.83
N ASP A 97 -14.27 18.95 -4.24
CA ASP A 97 -14.01 18.41 -2.89
C ASP A 97 -14.83 19.12 -1.79
N LYS A 98 -15.37 20.31 -2.07
CA LYS A 98 -16.26 21.05 -1.17
C LYS A 98 -17.74 20.69 -1.35
N GLN A 99 -18.11 19.94 -2.37
CA GLN A 99 -19.50 19.60 -2.66
C GLN A 99 -20.01 18.47 -1.76
N LYS A 100 -21.27 18.59 -1.32
CA LYS A 100 -21.91 17.60 -0.46
C LYS A 100 -22.06 16.26 -1.20
N GLY A 101 -21.50 15.19 -0.63
CA GLY A 101 -21.60 13.83 -1.17
C GLY A 101 -20.44 13.40 -2.07
N LEU A 102 -19.46 14.28 -2.32
CA LEU A 102 -18.20 13.90 -2.96
C LEU A 102 -17.12 13.67 -1.89
N HIS A 103 -16.31 12.64 -2.11
CA HIS A 103 -15.11 12.42 -1.29
C HIS A 103 -13.94 13.26 -1.83
N PRO A 104 -13.00 13.70 -0.98
CA PRO A 104 -11.82 14.41 -1.43
C PRO A 104 -11.00 13.60 -2.44
N ASN A 105 -10.34 14.28 -3.37
CA ASN A 105 -9.41 13.65 -4.30
C ASN A 105 -8.05 13.41 -3.61
N ASP A 106 -7.57 12.17 -3.61
CA ASP A 106 -6.33 11.75 -2.95
C ASP A 106 -5.08 11.92 -3.84
N ALA A 107 -5.25 12.29 -5.13
CA ALA A 107 -4.14 12.51 -6.03
C ALA A 107 -3.34 13.79 -5.69
N ASP A 108 -2.01 13.73 -5.77
CA ASP A 108 -1.15 14.88 -5.51
C ASP A 108 -1.05 15.83 -6.72
N PHE A 109 -1.86 16.91 -6.68
CA PHE A 109 -1.83 18.00 -7.67
C PHE A 109 -0.80 19.10 -7.39
N THR A 110 0.03 18.95 -6.36
CA THR A 110 1.09 19.94 -6.06
C THR A 110 2.32 19.79 -6.96
N GLN A 111 2.41 18.66 -7.68
CA GLN A 111 3.45 18.39 -8.65
C GLN A 111 3.46 19.43 -9.78
N ILE A 112 4.66 19.84 -10.18
CA ILE A 112 4.88 20.77 -11.30
C ILE A 112 5.01 19.92 -12.59
N PRO A 113 4.15 20.14 -13.61
CA PRO A 113 4.28 19.46 -14.90
C PRO A 113 5.63 19.77 -15.57
N GLY A 114 6.24 18.76 -16.21
CA GLY A 114 7.38 18.99 -17.09
C GLY A 114 6.95 19.55 -18.45
N ASP A 115 7.90 19.72 -19.37
CA ASP A 115 7.63 20.29 -20.71
C ASP A 115 6.59 19.48 -21.51
N ALA A 116 6.57 18.16 -21.33
CA ALA A 116 5.58 17.29 -21.96
C ALA A 116 4.25 17.21 -21.17
N GLY A 117 4.22 17.65 -19.91
CA GLY A 117 3.09 17.50 -18.99
C GLY A 117 3.35 16.52 -17.84
N ILE A 118 2.28 15.98 -17.26
CA ILE A 118 2.29 14.91 -16.24
C ILE A 118 1.87 13.60 -16.90
N GLU A 119 2.77 12.62 -16.90
CA GLU A 119 2.43 11.27 -17.37
C GLU A 119 1.53 10.55 -16.36
N VAL A 120 0.46 9.93 -16.86
CA VAL A 120 -0.36 9.00 -16.09
C VAL A 120 -0.22 7.62 -16.69
N VAL A 121 0.13 6.66 -15.84
CA VAL A 121 0.22 5.24 -16.20
C VAL A 121 -0.72 4.46 -15.30
N VAL A 122 -1.71 3.82 -15.91
CA VAL A 122 -2.66 2.95 -15.22
C VAL A 122 -2.29 1.51 -15.51
N SER A 123 -2.17 0.71 -14.46
CA SER A 123 -2.06 -0.74 -14.53
C SER A 123 -3.09 -1.38 -13.63
N ARG A 124 -3.25 -2.70 -13.71
CA ARG A 124 -4.09 -3.46 -12.78
C ARG A 124 -3.79 -3.18 -11.30
N ASP A 125 -2.52 -3.02 -10.95
CA ASP A 125 -2.06 -3.04 -9.56
C ASP A 125 -1.92 -1.63 -8.95
N GLY A 126 -2.08 -0.58 -9.76
CA GLY A 126 -1.91 0.79 -9.33
C GLY A 126 -1.88 1.81 -10.46
N ILE A 127 -1.96 3.07 -10.06
CA ILE A 127 -1.84 4.25 -10.93
C ILE A 127 -0.58 5.01 -10.53
N LEU A 128 0.22 5.40 -11.52
CA LEU A 128 1.32 6.35 -11.36
C LEU A 128 0.94 7.66 -12.04
N ILE A 129 0.95 8.76 -11.28
CA ILE A 129 0.62 10.12 -11.72
C ILE A 129 1.88 10.97 -11.53
N GLY A 130 2.68 11.12 -12.58
CA GLY A 130 4.02 11.69 -12.47
C GLY A 130 4.89 10.86 -11.51
N ALA A 131 5.22 11.43 -10.35
CA ALA A 131 5.97 10.75 -9.30
C ALA A 131 5.08 10.05 -8.26
N ASP A 132 3.76 10.32 -8.28
CA ASP A 132 2.82 9.91 -7.25
C ASP A 132 2.19 8.54 -7.56
N PHE A 133 2.48 7.54 -6.74
CA PHE A 133 2.04 6.16 -6.97
C PHE A 133 0.94 5.72 -6.02
N HIS A 134 -0.24 5.45 -6.56
CA HIS A 134 -1.38 4.94 -5.82
C HIS A 134 -1.59 3.45 -6.10
N PRO A 135 -1.37 2.56 -5.11
CA PRO A 135 -1.73 1.16 -5.26
C PRO A 135 -3.25 1.04 -5.38
N LEU A 136 -3.70 0.19 -6.30
CA LEU A 136 -5.11 -0.12 -6.46
C LEU A 136 -5.42 -1.51 -5.93
N GLU A 137 -6.51 -1.62 -5.20
CA GLU A 137 -7.06 -2.91 -4.75
C GLU A 137 -8.09 -3.46 -5.74
N ILE A 138 -8.71 -4.58 -5.38
CA ILE A 138 -9.57 -5.36 -6.29
C ILE A 138 -10.92 -4.67 -6.55
N ASP A 139 -11.41 -3.89 -5.58
CA ASP A 139 -12.74 -3.27 -5.62
C ASP A 139 -12.65 -1.77 -5.96
N VAL A 140 -12.12 -1.49 -7.15
CA VAL A 140 -12.09 -0.14 -7.71
C VAL A 140 -13.26 0.04 -8.66
N ARG A 141 -14.13 1.00 -8.35
CA ARG A 141 -15.19 1.45 -9.25
C ARG A 141 -14.66 2.60 -10.09
N ILE A 142 -14.72 2.44 -11.40
CA ILE A 142 -14.33 3.50 -12.33
C ILE A 142 -15.59 4.23 -12.80
N THR A 143 -15.61 5.56 -12.64
CA THR A 143 -16.67 6.43 -13.17
C THR A 143 -16.06 7.35 -14.21
N VAL A 144 -16.59 7.32 -15.42
CA VAL A 144 -16.13 8.19 -16.52
C VAL A 144 -17.09 9.37 -16.67
N ARG A 145 -16.55 10.58 -16.72
CA ARG A 145 -17.26 11.80 -17.11
C ARG A 145 -16.60 12.40 -18.35
N ALA A 146 -17.23 13.41 -18.94
CA ALA A 146 -16.76 14.01 -20.20
C ALA A 146 -15.32 14.56 -20.11
N ASP A 147 -14.95 15.11 -18.96
CA ASP A 147 -13.73 15.87 -18.74
C ASP A 147 -12.74 15.18 -17.79
N TRP A 148 -13.16 14.13 -17.09
CA TRP A 148 -12.34 13.41 -16.12
C TRP A 148 -12.84 11.99 -15.83
N MET A 149 -11.97 11.19 -15.22
CA MET A 149 -12.29 9.85 -14.74
C MET A 149 -12.03 9.73 -13.23
N GLU A 150 -12.92 9.03 -12.53
CA GLU A 150 -12.82 8.70 -11.11
C GLU A 150 -12.42 7.24 -10.94
N PHE A 151 -11.42 6.97 -10.11
CA PHE A 151 -11.17 5.67 -9.51
C PHE A 151 -11.61 5.76 -8.05
N ASN A 152 -12.68 5.06 -7.70
CA ASN A 152 -13.25 5.06 -6.36
C ASN A 152 -13.11 3.67 -5.75
N GLN A 153 -12.21 3.55 -4.78
CA GLN A 153 -11.93 2.32 -4.09
C GLN A 153 -12.56 2.36 -2.70
N VAL A 154 -13.34 1.33 -2.37
CA VAL A 154 -13.97 1.19 -1.05
C VAL A 154 -13.32 0.02 -0.33
N ILE A 155 -12.58 0.30 0.73
CA ILE A 155 -11.97 -0.69 1.61
C ILE A 155 -12.89 -0.90 2.83
N PRO A 156 -13.60 -2.04 2.91
CA PRO A 156 -14.49 -2.30 4.04
C PRO A 156 -13.69 -2.44 5.34
N LYS A 157 -14.21 -1.87 6.42
CA LYS A 157 -13.69 -2.06 7.78
C LYS A 157 -14.70 -2.89 8.58
N PRO A 158 -14.28 -3.97 9.28
CA PRO A 158 -15.22 -4.83 10.02
C PRO A 158 -16.11 -4.08 11.01
N ASN A 159 -15.56 -3.09 11.71
CA ASN A 159 -16.25 -2.37 12.80
C ASN A 159 -16.16 -0.84 12.62
N GLY A 160 -16.40 -0.31 11.42
CA GLY A 160 -16.34 1.14 11.21
C GLY A 160 -16.69 1.60 9.81
N PRO A 161 -16.65 2.93 9.56
CA PRO A 161 -16.88 3.46 8.22
C PRO A 161 -15.82 2.91 7.25
N ALA A 162 -16.27 2.50 6.07
CA ALA A 162 -15.36 2.06 5.02
C ALA A 162 -14.34 3.15 4.70
N PHE A 163 -13.08 2.77 4.55
CA PHE A 163 -12.07 3.68 4.07
C PHE A 163 -12.22 3.82 2.56
N ARG A 164 -12.21 5.05 2.07
CA ARG A 164 -12.39 5.33 0.65
C ARG A 164 -11.16 6.05 0.14
N VAL A 165 -10.67 5.58 -1.00
CA VAL A 165 -9.62 6.25 -1.77
C VAL A 165 -10.27 6.68 -3.08
N VAL A 166 -10.19 7.97 -3.39
CA VAL A 166 -10.76 8.53 -4.61
C VAL A 166 -9.68 9.27 -5.40
N LEU A 167 -9.41 8.78 -6.61
CA LEU A 167 -8.49 9.43 -7.54
C LEU A 167 -9.28 9.94 -8.72
N ARG A 168 -9.31 11.27 -8.90
CA ARG A 168 -9.89 11.89 -10.09
C ARG A 168 -8.79 12.40 -10.98
N LEU A 169 -8.82 12.06 -12.26
CA LEU A 169 -7.79 12.46 -13.22
C LEU A 169 -8.45 13.11 -14.44
N PRO A 170 -7.92 14.23 -14.93
CA PRO A 170 -8.45 14.86 -16.12
C PRO A 170 -8.19 13.97 -17.34
N LEU A 171 -9.20 13.93 -18.21
CA LEU A 171 -9.05 13.41 -19.57
C LEU A 171 -8.74 14.57 -20.50
N GLN A 172 -7.98 14.29 -21.56
CA GLN A 172 -7.89 15.23 -22.68
C GLN A 172 -9.21 15.22 -23.45
N PRO A 173 -9.63 16.35 -24.05
CA PRO A 173 -10.80 16.37 -24.93
C PRO A 173 -10.68 15.34 -26.06
N GLY A 174 -11.72 14.54 -26.31
CA GLY A 174 -11.69 13.48 -27.34
C GLY A 174 -11.11 12.14 -26.89
N TRP A 175 -10.69 12.03 -25.62
CA TRP A 175 -10.10 10.81 -25.04
C TRP A 175 -11.11 10.00 -24.20
N GLU A 176 -12.42 10.17 -24.45
CA GLU A 176 -13.47 9.45 -23.75
C GLU A 176 -13.37 7.93 -24.00
N HIS A 177 -12.90 7.55 -25.20
CA HIS A 177 -12.64 6.16 -25.56
C HIS A 177 -11.58 5.51 -24.65
N LEU A 178 -10.51 6.24 -24.29
CA LEU A 178 -9.48 5.74 -23.38
C LEU A 178 -10.08 5.39 -22.02
N ALA A 179 -10.95 6.25 -21.48
CA ALA A 179 -11.59 6.02 -20.21
C ALA A 179 -12.53 4.81 -20.23
N ALA A 180 -13.23 4.60 -21.36
CA ALA A 180 -14.03 3.40 -21.58
C ALA A 180 -13.16 2.13 -21.65
N GLU A 181 -12.03 2.17 -22.36
CA GLU A 181 -11.07 1.06 -22.44
C GLU A 181 -10.48 0.69 -21.08
N VAL A 182 -10.08 1.69 -20.28
CA VAL A 182 -9.58 1.49 -18.91
C VAL A 182 -10.64 0.83 -18.05
N SER A 183 -11.88 1.34 -18.11
CA SER A 183 -13.02 0.79 -17.36
C SER A 183 -13.29 -0.68 -17.73
N GLN A 184 -13.35 -0.98 -19.03
CA GLN A 184 -13.56 -2.35 -19.52
C GLN A 184 -12.40 -3.29 -19.18
N ALA A 185 -11.16 -2.81 -19.25
CA ALA A 185 -9.99 -3.58 -18.88
C ALA A 185 -10.02 -3.95 -17.39
N TYR A 186 -10.37 -3.00 -16.53
CA TYR A 186 -10.55 -3.24 -15.10
C TYR A 186 -11.66 -4.24 -14.81
N GLN A 187 -12.81 -4.09 -15.46
CA GLN A 187 -13.95 -4.98 -15.24
C GLN A 187 -13.61 -6.44 -15.59
N ARG A 188 -12.95 -6.66 -16.74
CA ARG A 188 -12.44 -8.00 -17.14
C ARG A 188 -11.50 -8.60 -16.09
N VAL A 189 -10.63 -7.78 -15.52
CA VAL A 189 -9.66 -8.21 -14.52
C VAL A 189 -10.33 -8.55 -13.19
N THR A 190 -11.29 -7.75 -12.74
CA THR A 190 -12.06 -8.00 -11.53
C THR A 190 -12.85 -9.30 -11.65
N ASP A 191 -13.50 -9.54 -12.78
CA ASP A 191 -14.26 -10.76 -13.05
C ASP A 191 -13.35 -12.00 -13.04
N ALA A 192 -12.17 -11.92 -13.67
CA ALA A 192 -11.20 -13.02 -13.66
C ALA A 192 -10.65 -13.33 -12.24
N ARG A 193 -10.53 -12.33 -11.37
CA ARG A 193 -9.93 -12.48 -10.03
C ARG A 193 -10.91 -12.96 -8.96
N LYS A 194 -12.22 -12.70 -9.10
CA LYS A 194 -13.25 -13.30 -8.22
C LYS A 194 -13.20 -14.84 -8.25
N SER A 195 -12.57 -15.43 -9.27
CA SER A 195 -12.32 -16.87 -9.39
C SER A 195 -11.08 -17.36 -8.60
N ASP A 196 -10.17 -16.47 -8.20
CA ASP A 196 -8.84 -16.86 -7.69
C ASP A 196 -8.81 -17.02 -6.15
N ARG A 197 -8.84 -18.28 -5.67
CA ARG A 197 -8.84 -18.65 -4.24
C ARG A 197 -7.50 -18.48 -3.51
N ARG A 198 -6.45 -18.00 -4.19
CA ARG A 198 -5.09 -17.89 -3.65
C ARG A 198 -4.93 -17.08 -2.34
N PRO A 199 -5.65 -15.97 -2.09
CA PRO A 199 -5.46 -15.22 -0.83
C PRO A 199 -5.90 -16.02 0.40
N LEU A 200 -6.94 -16.85 0.29
CA LEU A 200 -7.36 -17.76 1.37
C LEU A 200 -6.29 -18.81 1.69
N ILE A 201 -5.57 -19.29 0.66
CA ILE A 201 -4.49 -20.26 0.85
C ILE A 201 -3.31 -19.62 1.58
N TYR A 202 -2.92 -18.38 1.27
CA TYR A 202 -1.85 -17.69 2.00
C TYR A 202 -2.23 -17.32 3.43
N ILE A 203 -3.47 -16.89 3.66
CA ILE A 203 -3.99 -16.66 5.02
C ILE A 203 -4.01 -17.99 5.79
N ALA A 204 -4.48 -19.08 5.18
CA ALA A 204 -4.44 -20.40 5.79
C ALA A 204 -3.00 -20.85 6.06
N LEU A 205 -2.06 -20.68 5.12
CA LEU A 205 -0.66 -21.04 5.32
C LEU A 205 -0.03 -20.23 6.45
N PHE A 206 -0.33 -18.94 6.54
CA PHE A 206 0.12 -18.10 7.64
C PHE A 206 -0.49 -18.54 8.97
N CYS A 207 -1.79 -18.82 9.03
CA CYS A 207 -2.47 -19.24 10.26
C CYS A 207 -2.11 -20.65 10.74
N PHE A 208 -1.94 -21.61 9.82
CA PHE A 208 -1.73 -23.03 10.13
C PHE A 208 -0.26 -23.45 10.10
N VAL A 209 0.63 -22.68 9.46
CA VAL A 209 2.06 -23.01 9.37
C VAL A 209 2.91 -21.89 9.97
N GLY A 210 2.66 -20.63 9.55
CA GLY A 210 3.42 -19.48 10.03
C GLY A 210 3.24 -19.22 11.53
N LEU A 211 1.99 -19.12 11.99
CA LEU A 211 1.64 -18.80 13.36
C LEU A 211 2.11 -19.91 14.33
N PRO A 212 1.89 -21.21 14.06
CA PRO A 212 2.42 -22.28 14.91
C PRO A 212 3.94 -22.36 14.89
N ALA A 213 4.60 -22.08 13.76
CA ALA A 213 6.07 -22.03 13.71
C ALA A 213 6.63 -20.87 14.54
N VAL A 214 6.01 -19.68 14.47
CA VAL A 214 6.39 -18.53 15.30
C VAL A 214 6.10 -18.82 16.77
N THR A 215 4.93 -19.36 17.10
CA THR A 215 4.58 -19.73 18.48
C THR A 215 5.51 -20.83 19.02
N GLY A 216 5.85 -21.82 18.20
CA GLY A 216 6.81 -22.87 18.54
C GLY A 216 8.23 -22.35 18.72
N LEU A 217 8.67 -21.40 17.89
CA LEU A 217 9.95 -20.71 18.03
C LEU A 217 9.97 -19.87 19.31
N VAL A 218 8.91 -19.11 19.58
CA VAL A 218 8.77 -18.34 20.82
C VAL A 218 8.75 -19.28 22.03
N TRP A 219 8.00 -20.38 22.00
CA TRP A 219 7.99 -21.37 23.06
C TRP A 219 9.36 -22.03 23.24
N LEU A 220 10.06 -22.38 22.17
CA LEU A 220 11.42 -22.93 22.21
C LEU A 220 12.39 -21.92 22.81
N ILE A 221 12.33 -20.66 22.40
CA ILE A 221 13.13 -19.57 22.97
C ILE A 221 12.80 -19.43 24.45
N LEU A 222 11.52 -19.39 24.82
CA LEU A 222 11.09 -19.33 26.21
C LEU A 222 11.61 -20.54 26.99
N LYS A 223 11.53 -21.75 26.46
CA LYS A 223 12.01 -22.97 27.11
C LYS A 223 13.53 -23.01 27.26
N VAL A 224 14.29 -22.71 26.20
CA VAL A 224 15.76 -22.65 26.21
C VAL A 224 16.25 -21.54 27.12
N THR A 225 15.52 -20.42 27.17
CA THR A 225 15.79 -19.34 28.11
C THR A 225 15.18 -19.61 29.49
N GLY A 226 14.44 -20.71 29.71
CA GLY A 226 13.87 -21.25 30.95
C GLY A 226 12.57 -20.61 31.47
N TRP A 227 11.83 -19.85 30.66
CA TRP A 227 10.62 -19.09 31.00
C TRP A 227 9.38 -19.98 31.14
N VAL A 228 9.46 -21.21 30.64
CA VAL A 228 8.43 -22.26 30.74
C VAL A 228 9.18 -23.55 31.08
N GLU A 229 8.68 -24.34 32.02
CA GLU A 229 9.22 -25.66 32.39
C GLU A 229 9.12 -26.68 31.23
#